data_AF-A0AAN7Z6B6-F1
#
_entry.id   AF-A0AAN7Z6B6-F1
#
_cell.length_a   1.000
_cell.length_b   1.000
_cell.length_c   1.000
_cell.angle_alpha   90.00
_cell.angle_beta   90.00
_cell.angle_gamma   90.00
#
_symmetry.space_group_name_H-M   'P 1'
#
loop_
_entity.id
_entity.type
_entity.pdbx_description
1 polymer ?
#
loop_
_entity_poly.entity_id
_entity_poly.type
_entity_poly.pdbx_seq_one_letter_code
_entity_poly.pdbx_strand_id
1 'polypeptide(L)'
;MHTPSGRFQPSTRLCLSISDFHPKSFNPAWEVSTILIGLLSFMTSEEMTTGSVSASPRERKMFAERSRWWNSTGGGSHAKNPAQKGNVKAGDGGAKFRSEWESLDKENWAWMKEKNIDTTTGEYIRTSCGPALGAAGRGGQTQSVVDTVVQQRDAGTGWLSRNRLLVAGGVIFIYVLIARLLGEAEDV
;
A
#
# COMPACT_ATOMS: atom_id res chain seq x y z
N MET A 1 10.18 4.02 -4.33
CA MET A 1 9.13 3.90 -5.39
C MET A 1 7.75 3.86 -4.74
N HIS A 2 6.70 4.35 -5.41
CA HIS A 2 5.32 4.31 -4.88
C HIS A 2 4.48 3.19 -5.51
N THR A 3 4.61 2.98 -6.81
CA THR A 3 3.88 1.96 -7.55
C THR A 3 4.59 0.60 -7.43
N PRO A 4 3.87 -0.48 -7.05
CA PRO A 4 4.43 -1.83 -7.04
C PRO A 4 4.90 -2.23 -8.44
N SER A 5 6.15 -2.70 -8.54
CA SER A 5 6.78 -3.08 -9.82
C SER A 5 7.31 -4.51 -9.85
N GLY A 6 7.47 -5.15 -8.68
CA GLY A 6 8.17 -6.43 -8.56
C GLY A 6 9.69 -6.33 -8.70
N ARG A 7 10.26 -5.11 -8.70
CA ARG A 7 11.71 -4.86 -8.71
C ARG A 7 12.21 -4.21 -7.44
N PHE A 8 11.50 -3.20 -6.95
CA PHE A 8 11.83 -2.49 -5.72
C PHE A 8 10.62 -2.48 -4.80
N GLN A 9 10.86 -2.67 -3.51
CA GLN A 9 9.83 -2.58 -2.48
C GLN A 9 9.32 -1.12 -2.42
N PRO A 10 7.99 -0.91 -2.48
CA PRO A 10 7.43 0.42 -2.33
C PRO A 10 7.82 1.08 -1.00
N SER A 11 7.93 2.41 -1.01
CA SER A 11 8.23 3.24 0.18
C SER A 11 9.48 2.82 0.98
N THR A 12 10.41 2.12 0.35
CA THR A 12 11.66 1.65 0.98
C THR A 12 12.86 2.37 0.37
N ARG A 13 13.88 2.61 1.19
CA ARG A 13 15.15 3.21 0.74
C ARG A 13 15.93 2.21 -0.11
N LEU A 14 16.60 2.70 -1.15
CA LEU A 14 17.38 1.89 -2.08
C LEU A 14 18.86 2.18 -1.92
N CYS A 15 19.68 1.14 -1.82
CA CYS A 15 21.14 1.27 -1.76
C CYS A 15 21.71 1.22 -3.18
N LEU A 16 21.96 2.38 -3.77
CA LEU A 16 22.53 2.53 -5.12
C LEU A 16 23.82 3.36 -5.06
N SER A 17 24.71 3.24 -6.05
CA SER A 17 25.91 4.08 -6.17
C SER A 17 25.60 5.59 -6.19
N ILE A 18 24.38 5.94 -6.57
CA ILE A 18 23.81 7.30 -6.62
C ILE A 18 23.05 7.70 -5.36
N SER A 19 23.03 6.86 -4.32
CA SER A 19 22.29 7.07 -3.07
C SER A 19 23.20 7.45 -1.91
N ASP A 20 22.60 7.92 -0.82
CA ASP A 20 23.31 8.31 0.40
C ASP A 20 23.88 7.14 1.21
N PHE A 21 23.62 5.90 0.80
CA PHE A 21 24.34 4.73 1.30
C PHE A 21 25.83 4.74 0.89
N HIS A 22 26.19 5.45 -0.17
CA HIS A 22 27.55 5.52 -0.70
C HIS A 22 28.01 6.98 -0.87
N PRO A 23 28.25 7.72 0.24
CA PRO A 23 28.57 9.15 0.19
C PRO A 23 29.87 9.47 -0.56
N LYS A 24 30.80 8.50 -0.64
CA LYS A 24 32.06 8.65 -1.40
C LYS A 24 31.87 8.52 -2.92
N SER A 25 30.80 7.84 -3.35
CA SER A 25 30.50 7.60 -4.77
C SER A 25 29.51 8.62 -5.34
N PHE A 26 28.78 9.32 -4.46
CA PHE A 26 27.84 10.36 -4.85
C PHE A 26 28.56 11.60 -5.41
N ASN A 27 28.18 12.03 -6.60
CA ASN A 27 28.69 13.26 -7.20
C ASN A 27 27.61 14.37 -7.16
N PRO A 28 27.82 15.48 -6.43
CA PRO A 28 26.85 16.57 -6.33
C PRO A 28 26.64 17.32 -7.66
N ALA A 29 27.53 17.13 -8.65
CA ALA A 29 27.35 17.68 -9.99
C ALA A 29 26.34 16.89 -10.84
N TRP A 30 25.87 15.72 -10.37
CA TRP A 30 24.84 14.98 -11.08
C TRP A 30 23.50 15.71 -11.03
N GLU A 31 22.99 16.03 -12.22
CA GLU A 31 21.64 16.52 -12.37
C GLU A 31 20.61 15.44 -12.02
N VAL A 32 19.40 15.89 -11.67
CA VAL A 32 18.25 15.01 -11.43
C VAL A 32 18.00 14.08 -12.62
N SER A 33 18.20 14.56 -13.85
CA SER A 33 18.11 13.77 -15.10
C SER A 33 19.02 12.54 -15.07
N THR A 34 20.28 12.72 -14.67
CA THR A 34 21.29 11.65 -14.59
C THR A 34 20.95 10.64 -13.50
N ILE A 35 20.49 11.13 -12.34
CA ILE A 35 20.04 10.26 -11.23
C ILE A 35 18.86 9.39 -11.67
N LEU A 36 17.89 9.95 -12.39
CA LEU A 36 16.73 9.20 -12.90
C LEU A 36 17.14 8.14 -13.94
N ILE A 37 18.10 8.45 -14.82
CA ILE A 37 18.66 7.48 -15.77
C ILE A 37 19.38 6.35 -15.04
N GLY A 38 20.18 6.67 -14.02
CA GLY A 38 20.85 5.67 -13.18
C GLY A 38 19.85 4.75 -12.47
N LEU A 39 18.78 5.32 -11.91
CA LEU A 39 17.70 4.54 -11.29
C LEU A 39 17.00 3.62 -12.31
N LEU A 40 16.74 4.10 -13.54
CA LEU A 40 16.15 3.30 -14.61
C LEU A 40 17.06 2.13 -15.01
N SER A 41 18.38 2.38 -15.11
CA SER A 41 19.37 1.33 -15.38
C SER A 41 19.35 0.23 -14.31
N PHE A 42 19.28 0.60 -13.03
CA PHE A 42 19.11 -0.37 -11.96
C PHE A 42 17.75 -1.08 -11.99
N MET A 43 16.70 -0.39 -12.44
CA MET A 43 15.35 -0.95 -12.55
C MET A 43 15.25 -2.05 -13.61
N THR A 44 16.02 -1.96 -14.70
CA THR A 44 16.05 -2.96 -15.78
C THR A 44 17.08 -4.07 -15.58
N SER A 45 17.99 -3.90 -14.61
CA SER A 45 18.94 -4.94 -14.19
C SER A 45 18.32 -5.96 -13.22
N GLU A 46 19.01 -7.09 -13.00
CA GLU A 46 18.65 -8.11 -12.00
C GLU A 46 19.51 -8.04 -10.73
N GLU A 47 20.36 -7.02 -10.58
CA GLU A 47 21.25 -6.88 -9.42
C GLU A 47 20.46 -6.73 -8.12
N MET A 48 20.80 -7.46 -7.06
CA MET A 48 20.09 -7.37 -5.78
C MET A 48 20.77 -6.36 -4.86
N THR A 49 19.99 -5.40 -4.36
CA THR A 49 20.44 -4.41 -3.38
C THR A 49 19.39 -4.22 -2.28
N THR A 50 19.69 -3.40 -1.27
CA THR A 50 18.73 -3.01 -0.23
C THR A 50 17.47 -2.43 -0.86
N GLY A 51 16.32 -2.99 -0.49
CA GLY A 51 15.02 -2.60 -1.02
C GLY A 51 14.67 -3.22 -2.37
N SER A 52 15.53 -4.04 -2.97
CA SER A 52 15.16 -4.89 -4.12
C SER A 52 14.22 -6.02 -3.69
N VAL A 53 13.35 -6.43 -4.61
CA VAL A 53 12.53 -7.63 -4.49
C VAL A 53 12.72 -8.51 -5.72
N SER A 54 12.56 -9.82 -5.55
CA SER A 54 12.53 -10.77 -6.65
C SER A 54 11.07 -11.08 -6.98
N ALA A 55 10.73 -11.03 -8.27
CA ALA A 55 9.43 -11.41 -8.79
C ALA A 55 9.62 -12.08 -10.14
N SER A 56 8.82 -13.11 -10.41
CA SER A 56 8.83 -13.80 -11.70
C SER A 56 8.43 -12.86 -12.85
N PRO A 57 8.81 -13.16 -14.10
CA PRO A 57 8.38 -12.39 -15.27
C PRO A 57 6.85 -12.27 -15.36
N ARG A 58 6.11 -13.28 -14.89
CA ARG A 58 4.64 -13.27 -14.84
C ARG A 58 4.12 -12.24 -13.83
N GLU A 59 4.67 -12.23 -12.62
CA GLU A 59 4.29 -11.26 -11.59
C GLU A 59 4.63 -9.83 -12.00
N ARG A 60 5.79 -9.61 -12.62
CA ARG A 60 6.18 -8.29 -13.16
C ARG A 60 5.20 -7.78 -14.22
N LYS A 61 4.73 -8.66 -15.12
CA LYS A 61 3.67 -8.31 -16.09
C LYS A 61 2.36 -7.93 -15.39
N MET A 62 1.95 -8.69 -14.37
CA MET A 62 0.77 -8.38 -13.57
C MET A 62 0.89 -7.03 -12.86
N PHE A 63 2.04 -6.71 -12.28
CA PHE A 63 2.29 -5.39 -11.68
C PHE A 63 2.23 -4.26 -12.72
N ALA A 64 2.79 -4.47 -13.91
CA ALA A 64 2.73 -3.51 -15.00
C ALA A 64 1.28 -3.23 -15.44
N GLU A 65 0.46 -4.27 -15.59
CA GLU A 65 -0.97 -4.13 -15.93
C GLU A 65 -1.75 -3.39 -14.83
N ARG A 66 -1.52 -3.72 -13.56
CA ARG A 66 -2.20 -3.09 -12.41
C ARG A 66 -1.72 -1.67 -12.11
N SER A 67 -0.60 -1.24 -12.70
CA SER A 67 0.00 0.08 -12.42
C SER A 67 -0.93 1.24 -12.78
N ARG A 68 -1.74 1.10 -13.84
CA ARG A 68 -2.74 2.11 -14.26
C ARG A 68 -3.79 2.33 -13.17
N TRP A 69 -4.40 1.25 -12.71
CA TRP A 69 -5.35 1.28 -11.60
C TRP A 69 -4.70 1.85 -10.33
N TRP A 70 -3.50 1.38 -9.97
CA TRP A 70 -2.82 1.83 -8.76
C TRP A 70 -2.55 3.34 -8.78
N ASN A 71 -2.04 3.85 -9.90
CA ASN A 71 -1.69 5.26 -10.05
C ASN A 71 -2.94 6.16 -10.05
N SER A 72 -4.02 5.77 -10.70
CA SER A 72 -5.25 6.56 -10.74
C SER A 72 -6.04 6.51 -9.43
N THR A 73 -6.08 5.36 -8.76
CA THR A 73 -6.93 5.15 -7.56
C THR A 73 -6.17 5.26 -6.24
N GLY A 74 -4.84 5.30 -6.25
CA GLY A 74 -4.02 5.23 -5.05
C GLY A 74 -4.09 3.87 -4.35
N GLY A 75 -4.27 2.79 -5.12
CA GLY A 75 -4.52 1.44 -4.58
C GLY A 75 -5.88 1.32 -3.90
N GLY A 76 -6.93 1.88 -4.53
CA GLY A 76 -8.29 1.90 -3.98
C GLY A 76 -8.56 3.00 -2.94
N SER A 77 -7.54 3.78 -2.55
CA SER A 77 -7.71 4.87 -1.57
C SER A 77 -8.67 5.97 -2.05
N HIS A 78 -8.88 6.13 -3.36
CA HIS A 78 -9.84 7.10 -3.90
C HIS A 78 -11.26 6.91 -3.37
N ALA A 79 -11.66 5.67 -3.04
CA ALA A 79 -12.99 5.34 -2.54
C ALA A 79 -13.15 5.62 -1.04
N LYS A 80 -12.04 5.71 -0.30
CA LYS A 80 -12.02 5.99 1.14
C LYS A 80 -11.43 7.38 1.33
N ASN A 81 -12.27 8.39 1.57
CA ASN A 81 -11.91 9.80 1.80
C ASN A 81 -10.47 9.99 2.36
N PRO A 82 -9.44 10.20 1.52
CA PRO A 82 -8.06 10.20 2.00
C PRO A 82 -7.62 11.64 2.21
N ALA A 83 -8.13 12.29 3.25
CA ALA A 83 -7.69 13.61 3.64
C ALA A 83 -6.60 13.52 4.71
N GLN A 84 -5.34 13.39 4.29
CA GLN A 84 -4.23 13.83 5.13
C GLN A 84 -3.17 14.52 4.29
N LYS A 85 -3.16 15.85 4.39
CA LYS A 85 -2.21 16.76 3.74
C LYS A 85 -0.87 16.66 4.49
N GLY A 86 0.16 16.12 3.85
CA GLY A 86 1.50 15.94 4.43
C GLY A 86 2.42 15.14 3.50
N ASN A 87 3.68 14.93 3.90
CA ASN A 87 4.69 14.17 3.15
C ASN A 87 4.11 12.88 2.55
N VAL A 88 4.46 12.59 1.28
CA VAL A 88 3.86 11.54 0.45
C VAL A 88 3.84 10.17 1.18
N LYS A 89 2.75 9.85 1.88
CA LYS A 89 2.54 8.57 2.60
C LYS A 89 1.88 7.59 1.64
N ALA A 90 2.28 6.31 1.69
CA ALA A 90 1.72 5.26 0.85
C ALA A 90 0.17 5.34 0.72
N GLY A 91 -0.31 5.72 -0.46
CA GLY A 91 -1.75 5.87 -0.79
C GLY A 91 -2.20 7.27 -1.22
N ASP A 92 -1.37 8.32 -1.08
CA ASP A 92 -1.66 9.67 -1.58
C ASP A 92 -1.14 9.97 -2.99
N GLY A 93 -0.25 9.11 -3.50
CA GLY A 93 0.29 9.22 -4.86
C GLY A 93 -0.80 9.27 -5.93
N GLY A 94 -1.96 8.66 -5.68
CA GLY A 94 -3.10 8.74 -6.58
C GLY A 94 -3.74 10.13 -6.67
N ALA A 95 -3.80 10.88 -5.57
CA ALA A 95 -4.33 12.24 -5.62
C ALA A 95 -3.41 13.16 -6.44
N LYS A 96 -2.10 13.06 -6.21
CA LYS A 96 -1.10 13.81 -6.96
C LYS A 96 -1.09 13.42 -8.45
N PHE A 97 -1.20 12.12 -8.74
CA PHE A 97 -1.27 11.63 -10.13
C PHE A 97 -2.43 12.26 -10.90
N ARG A 98 -3.63 12.30 -10.29
CA ARG A 98 -4.81 12.92 -10.92
C ARG A 98 -4.65 14.42 -11.17
N SER A 99 -3.98 15.14 -10.28
CA SER A 99 -3.76 16.59 -10.46
C SER A 99 -2.68 16.93 -11.48
N GLU A 100 -1.62 16.12 -11.58
CA GLU A 100 -0.50 16.41 -12.49
C GLU A 100 -0.70 15.81 -13.89
N TRP A 101 -1.45 14.72 -14.00
CA TRP A 101 -1.56 13.91 -15.22
C TRP A 101 -3.02 13.65 -15.61
N GLU A 102 -3.82 14.71 -15.71
CA GLU A 102 -5.27 14.61 -15.96
C GLU A 102 -5.64 13.83 -17.24
N SER A 103 -4.89 14.00 -18.33
CA SER A 103 -5.13 13.29 -19.59
C SER A 103 -4.91 11.79 -19.43
N LEU A 104 -3.79 11.42 -18.82
CA LEU A 104 -3.41 10.03 -18.58
C LEU A 104 -4.35 9.36 -17.57
N ASP A 105 -4.84 10.11 -16.59
CA ASP A 105 -5.86 9.63 -15.66
C ASP A 105 -7.16 9.28 -16.39
N LYS A 106 -7.66 10.17 -17.27
CA LYS A 106 -8.85 9.90 -18.09
C LYS A 106 -8.67 8.64 -18.95
N GLU A 107 -7.50 8.45 -19.55
CA GLU A 107 -7.17 7.24 -20.31
C GLU A 107 -7.18 5.99 -19.41
N ASN A 108 -6.62 6.08 -18.20
CA ASN A 108 -6.63 4.97 -17.25
C ASN A 108 -8.06 4.62 -16.79
N TRP A 109 -8.93 5.60 -16.57
CA TRP A 109 -10.34 5.36 -16.25
C TRP A 109 -11.09 4.71 -17.41
N ALA A 110 -10.86 5.16 -18.63
CA ALA A 110 -11.43 4.54 -19.83
C ALA A 110 -10.98 3.07 -19.95
N TRP A 111 -9.70 2.81 -19.74
CA TRP A 111 -9.13 1.46 -19.74
C TRP A 111 -9.72 0.56 -18.64
N MET A 112 -9.88 1.08 -17.42
CA MET A 112 -10.49 0.33 -16.31
C MET A 112 -11.95 -0.03 -16.62
N LYS A 113 -12.70 0.89 -17.23
CA LYS A 113 -14.08 0.65 -17.67
C LYS A 113 -14.15 -0.41 -18.77
N GLU A 114 -13.29 -0.31 -19.78
CA GLU A 114 -13.21 -1.29 -20.88
C GLU A 114 -12.88 -2.70 -20.37
N LYS A 115 -11.96 -2.80 -19.41
CA LYS A 115 -11.53 -4.07 -18.83
C LYS A 115 -12.42 -4.58 -17.69
N ASN A 116 -13.51 -3.88 -17.36
CA ASN A 116 -14.39 -4.20 -16.23
C ASN A 116 -13.60 -4.41 -14.92
N ILE A 117 -12.73 -3.47 -14.58
CA ILE A 117 -11.92 -3.52 -13.36
C ILE A 117 -12.66 -2.81 -12.23
N ASP A 118 -12.75 -3.44 -11.07
CA ASP A 118 -13.25 -2.80 -9.85
C ASP A 118 -12.25 -1.73 -9.38
N THR A 119 -12.74 -0.50 -9.28
CA THR A 119 -11.92 0.67 -8.95
C THR A 119 -11.46 0.66 -7.50
N THR A 120 -12.09 -0.12 -6.62
CA THR A 120 -11.74 -0.23 -5.20
C THR A 120 -10.67 -1.29 -4.97
N THR A 121 -10.78 -2.45 -5.61
CA THR A 121 -9.87 -3.60 -5.39
C THR A 121 -8.80 -3.74 -6.46
N GLY A 122 -9.06 -3.23 -7.67
CA GLY A 122 -8.21 -3.42 -8.84
C GLY A 122 -8.32 -4.81 -9.46
N GLU A 123 -9.33 -5.59 -9.08
CA GLU A 123 -9.61 -6.90 -9.65
C GLU A 123 -10.56 -6.83 -10.85
N TYR A 124 -10.51 -7.83 -11.71
CA TYR A 124 -11.48 -7.97 -12.80
C TYR A 124 -12.84 -8.38 -12.22
N ILE A 125 -13.87 -7.59 -12.52
CA ILE A 125 -15.26 -7.91 -12.19
C ILE A 125 -15.67 -9.09 -13.07
N ARG A 126 -15.57 -10.29 -12.52
CA ARG A 126 -16.13 -11.48 -13.17
C ARG A 126 -17.62 -11.55 -12.86
N THR A 127 -18.46 -11.55 -13.88
CA THR A 127 -19.85 -11.98 -13.77
C THR A 127 -19.87 -13.48 -13.47
N SER A 128 -19.88 -13.86 -12.19
CA SER A 128 -20.06 -15.27 -11.81
C SER A 128 -21.54 -15.67 -11.96
N CYS A 129 -21.86 -16.46 -12.97
CA CYS A 129 -22.98 -17.38 -12.90
C CYS A 129 -22.39 -18.77 -12.60
N GLY A 130 -22.63 -19.30 -11.40
CA GLY A 130 -22.22 -20.66 -10.99
C GLY A 130 -22.01 -20.80 -9.47
N PRO A 131 -22.57 -21.83 -8.80
CA PRO A 131 -22.36 -22.05 -7.38
C PRO A 131 -20.89 -22.34 -7.09
N ALA A 132 -20.35 -21.70 -6.06
CA ALA A 132 -18.99 -21.91 -5.58
C ALA A 132 -18.82 -23.34 -5.05
N LEU A 133 -18.26 -24.22 -5.89
CA LEU A 133 -17.65 -25.46 -5.41
C LEU A 133 -16.39 -25.09 -4.63
N GLY A 134 -16.39 -25.45 -3.34
CA GLY A 134 -15.29 -25.20 -2.42
C GLY A 134 -13.98 -25.78 -2.94
N ALA A 135 -13.10 -24.90 -3.42
CA ALA A 135 -11.71 -25.24 -3.69
C ALA A 135 -10.92 -25.07 -2.38
N ALA A 136 -10.85 -26.16 -1.60
CA ALA A 136 -9.77 -26.34 -0.64
C ALA A 136 -8.45 -26.48 -1.43
N GLY A 137 -7.78 -25.37 -1.69
CA GLY A 137 -6.46 -25.32 -2.30
C GLY A 137 -5.37 -25.15 -1.24
N ARG A 138 -4.76 -26.25 -0.80
CA ARG A 138 -3.42 -26.24 -0.21
C ARG A 138 -2.40 -25.99 -1.32
N GLY A 139 -1.60 -24.92 -1.21
CA GLY A 139 -0.39 -24.76 -2.03
C GLY A 139 0.11 -23.31 -2.16
N GLY A 140 1.20 -22.99 -1.47
CA GLY A 140 2.15 -21.94 -1.86
C GLY A 140 1.81 -20.51 -1.42
N GLN A 141 2.57 -20.01 -0.44
CA GLN A 141 2.63 -18.59 -0.08
C GLN A 141 3.14 -17.74 -1.26
N THR A 142 2.25 -17.08 -1.99
CA THR A 142 2.57 -15.87 -2.74
C THR A 142 1.53 -14.83 -2.39
N GLN A 143 1.67 -14.22 -1.20
CA GLN A 143 0.97 -12.95 -0.97
C GLN A 143 1.54 -11.98 -2.00
N SER A 144 0.69 -11.42 -2.85
CA SER A 144 1.18 -10.45 -3.84
C SER A 144 1.80 -9.28 -3.08
N VAL A 145 2.86 -8.66 -3.60
CA VAL A 145 3.50 -7.52 -2.91
C VAL A 145 2.47 -6.41 -2.65
N VAL A 146 1.47 -6.27 -3.52
CA VAL A 146 0.31 -5.40 -3.30
C VAL A 146 -0.43 -5.80 -2.02
N ASP A 147 -0.78 -7.08 -1.86
CA ASP A 147 -1.42 -7.58 -0.64
C ASP A 147 -0.53 -7.39 0.59
N THR A 148 0.79 -7.55 0.48
CA THR A 148 1.69 -7.30 1.62
C THR A 148 1.76 -5.82 1.99
N VAL A 149 1.74 -4.90 1.01
CA VAL A 149 1.72 -3.45 1.26
C VAL A 149 0.36 -3.02 1.81
N VAL A 150 -0.74 -3.57 1.28
CA VAL A 150 -2.10 -3.35 1.79
C VAL A 150 -2.23 -3.90 3.20
N GLN A 151 -1.70 -5.10 3.48
CA GLN A 151 -1.73 -5.74 4.79
C GLN A 151 -0.84 -5.02 5.81
N GLN A 152 0.35 -4.55 5.42
CA GLN A 152 1.19 -3.70 6.26
C GLN A 152 0.50 -2.37 6.60
N ARG A 153 -0.28 -1.82 5.67
CA ARG A 153 -1.07 -0.60 5.88
C ARG A 153 -2.24 -0.83 6.85
N ASP A 154 -2.95 -1.96 6.73
CA ASP A 154 -4.06 -2.30 7.62
C ASP A 154 -3.59 -2.68 9.04
N ALA A 155 -2.35 -3.14 9.20
CA ALA A 155 -1.73 -3.40 10.50
C ALA A 155 -1.62 -2.15 11.41
N GLY A 156 -1.79 -0.93 10.87
CA GLY A 156 -1.80 0.32 11.64
C GLY A 156 -3.15 0.66 12.32
N THR A 157 -4.23 -0.05 11.98
CA THR A 157 -5.51 0.07 12.70
C THR A 157 -5.52 -0.89 13.88
N GLY A 158 -4.87 -0.48 14.98
CA GLY A 158 -4.64 -1.32 16.16
C GLY A 158 -5.93 -1.91 16.76
N TRP A 159 -5.80 -3.06 17.42
CA TRP A 159 -6.88 -3.79 18.11
C TRP A 159 -7.79 -2.89 18.96
N LEU A 160 -7.19 -1.83 19.54
CA LEU A 160 -7.87 -0.84 20.36
C LEU A 160 -8.94 -0.03 19.60
N SER A 161 -8.75 0.26 18.30
CA SER A 161 -9.71 1.02 17.50
C SER A 161 -10.94 0.18 17.14
N ARG A 162 -10.73 -1.11 16.85
CA ARG A 162 -11.79 -2.10 16.63
C ARG A 162 -12.61 -2.35 17.88
N ASN A 163 -11.96 -2.36 19.04
CA ASN A 163 -12.58 -2.71 20.32
C ASN A 163 -12.89 -1.49 21.20
N ARG A 164 -12.97 -0.28 20.62
CA ARG A 164 -13.16 0.96 21.40
C ARG A 164 -14.35 0.92 22.36
N LEU A 165 -15.43 0.24 21.97
CA LEU A 165 -16.64 0.09 22.78
C LEU A 165 -16.44 -0.89 23.93
N LEU A 166 -15.68 -1.98 23.72
CA LEU A 166 -15.33 -2.94 24.76
C LEU A 166 -14.37 -2.31 25.77
N VAL A 167 -13.41 -1.52 25.30
CA VAL A 167 -12.50 -0.77 26.17
C VAL A 167 -13.26 0.27 26.98
N ALA A 168 -14.16 1.04 26.35
CA ALA A 168 -15.01 1.99 27.06
C ALA A 168 -15.91 1.31 28.11
N GLY A 169 -16.53 0.17 27.75
CA GLY A 169 -17.34 -0.62 28.68
C GLY A 169 -16.53 -1.18 29.85
N GLY A 170 -15.31 -1.67 29.60
CA GLY A 170 -14.40 -2.15 30.65
C GLY A 170 -13.96 -1.04 31.62
N VAL A 171 -13.67 0.15 31.10
CA VAL A 171 -13.32 1.32 31.94
C VAL A 171 -14.50 1.73 32.82
N ILE A 172 -15.72 1.78 32.28
CA ILE A 172 -16.93 2.11 33.06
C ILE A 172 -17.19 1.05 34.13
N PHE A 173 -17.04 -0.24 33.79
CA PHE A 173 -17.24 -1.32 34.75
C PHE A 173 -16.24 -1.26 35.91
N ILE A 174 -14.96 -1.04 35.62
CA ILE A 174 -13.91 -0.90 36.64
C ILE A 174 -14.16 0.35 37.51
N TYR A 175 -14.55 1.47 36.91
CA TYR A 175 -14.89 2.69 37.63
C TYR A 175 -16.04 2.48 38.63
N VAL A 176 -17.12 1.83 38.21
CA VAL A 176 -18.27 1.52 39.08
C VAL A 176 -17.88 0.56 40.20
N LEU A 177 -17.02 -0.42 39.92
CA LEU A 177 -16.55 -1.39 40.91
C LEU A 177 -15.67 -0.72 41.98
N ILE A 178 -14.77 0.18 41.58
CA ILE A 178 -13.93 0.97 42.50
C ILE A 178 -14.80 1.93 43.32
N ALA A 179 -15.77 2.61 42.70
CA ALA A 179 -16.68 3.52 43.41
C ALA A 179 -17.54 2.79 44.45
N ARG A 180 -17.97 1.55 44.15
CA ARG A 180 -18.68 0.68 45.11
C ARG A 180 -17.79 0.24 46.28
N LEU A 181 -16.53 -0.14 46.01
CA LEU A 181 -15.60 -0.58 47.06
C LEU A 181 -15.14 0.55 47.98
N LEU A 182 -14.97 1.76 47.45
CA LEU A 182 -14.56 2.93 48.25
C LEU A 182 -15.74 3.57 48.98
N GLY A 183 -16.96 3.50 48.44
CA GLY A 183 -18.16 3.96 49.15
C GLY A 183 -18.47 3.15 50.41
N GLU A 184 -18.18 1.86 50.43
CA GLU A 184 -18.31 1.01 51.63
C GLU A 184 -17.21 1.26 52.68
N ALA A 185 -16.12 1.96 52.32
CA ALA A 185 -15.01 2.23 53.22
C ALA A 185 -15.15 3.56 53.99
N GLU A 186 -16.08 4.44 53.61
CA GLU A 186 -16.36 5.72 54.31
C GLU A 186 -17.47 5.62 55.36
N ASP A 187 -18.17 4.47 55.46
CA ASP A 187 -19.29 4.24 56.39
C ASP A 187 -18.89 3.49 57.71
N VAL A 188 -17.60 3.49 58.10
CA VAL A 188 -17.11 2.91 59.37
C VAL A 188 -16.41 3.95 60.24
#